data_AF-A0A7C3KWD6-F1
#
_entry.id   AF-A0A7C3KWD6-F1
#
_cell.length_a   1.000
_cell.length_b   1.000
_cell.length_c   1.000
_cell.angle_alpha   90.00
_cell.angle_beta   90.00
_cell.angle_gamma   90.00
#
_symmetry.space_group_name_H-M   'P 1'
#
loop_
_entity.id
_entity.type
_entity.pdbx_description
1 polymer ?
#
loop_
_entity_poly.entity_id
_entity_poly.type
_entity_poly.pdbx_seq_one_letter_code
_entity_poly.pdbx_strand_id
1 'polypeptide(L)'
;MLERRRQTTMKTKLFAIAILAGAVSAANAAVLWDNNVIPNGVNGRAISPPAFPNIRVVDDIDVGGPGWIVNTLRAFIIDDTAWSSGNTIDVYVYNDASGVPGGLHANWAGLSFTKTAGASYFGRPGFTYNINVGGMNLAPGRYWIGMRNPNASGSGTNYWMTSDGGPDGASSSTGYFSLDGGTTWGPEGSGWHHAFVIEGNPVPEPATMLAIGAGLAALAARRRRK
;
A
#
# COMPACT_ATOMS: atom_id res chain seq x y z
N MET A 1 -48.19 -23.76 53.30
CA MET A 1 -48.05 -22.51 52.52
C MET A 1 -46.56 -22.24 52.34
N LEU A 2 -46.16 -21.78 51.15
CA LEU A 2 -44.81 -21.36 50.71
C LEU A 2 -43.79 -22.48 50.40
N GLU A 3 -43.60 -22.88 49.14
CA GLU A 3 -42.97 -22.17 47.99
C GLU A 3 -41.43 -22.32 47.99
N ARG A 4 -40.94 -23.39 47.34
CA ARG A 4 -39.50 -23.55 46.99
C ARG A 4 -39.29 -23.14 45.53
N ARG A 5 -38.71 -21.94 45.36
CA ARG A 5 -38.33 -21.33 44.08
C ARG A 5 -37.27 -22.15 43.33
N ARG A 6 -37.54 -22.44 42.06
CA ARG A 6 -36.58 -22.89 41.04
C ARG A 6 -35.69 -21.70 40.64
N GLN A 7 -34.40 -21.75 40.97
CA GLN A 7 -33.36 -20.86 40.43
C GLN A 7 -32.19 -21.69 39.90
N THR A 8 -32.27 -22.17 38.66
CA THR A 8 -31.11 -22.76 37.98
C THR A 8 -31.41 -22.85 36.49
N THR A 9 -31.08 -21.82 35.69
CA THR A 9 -30.87 -21.91 34.21
C THR A 9 -30.61 -20.55 33.53
N MET A 10 -29.68 -19.71 34.02
CA MET A 10 -29.29 -18.49 33.28
C MET A 10 -27.78 -18.24 33.09
N LYS A 11 -26.88 -19.13 33.54
CA LYS A 11 -25.42 -18.87 33.47
C LYS A 11 -24.73 -19.33 32.17
N THR A 12 -25.38 -20.12 31.32
CA THR A 12 -24.70 -20.78 30.18
C THR A 12 -24.77 -20.00 28.85
N LYS A 13 -25.64 -19.00 28.71
CA LYS A 13 -25.85 -18.30 27.43
C LYS A 13 -24.88 -17.12 27.16
N LEU A 14 -24.18 -16.60 28.17
CA LEU A 14 -23.26 -15.45 27.98
C LEU A 14 -21.85 -15.82 27.46
N PHE A 15 -21.43 -17.08 27.52
CA PHE A 15 -20.05 -17.45 27.18
C PHE A 15 -19.78 -17.63 25.66
N ALA A 16 -20.80 -17.70 24.81
CA ALA A 16 -20.62 -17.94 23.37
C ALA A 16 -20.38 -16.66 22.56
N ILE A 17 -20.77 -15.48 23.06
CA ILE A 17 -20.65 -14.21 22.33
C ILE A 17 -19.25 -13.58 22.50
N ALA A 18 -18.56 -13.85 23.62
CA ALA A 18 -17.24 -13.28 23.90
C ALA A 18 -16.12 -13.81 22.98
N ILE A 19 -16.26 -15.02 22.42
CA ILE A 19 -15.22 -15.62 21.56
C ILE A 19 -15.27 -15.07 20.12
N LEU A 20 -16.43 -14.61 19.64
CA LEU A 20 -16.53 -13.98 18.31
C LEU A 20 -16.04 -12.52 18.33
N ALA A 21 -16.14 -11.82 19.47
CA ALA A 21 -15.73 -10.42 19.59
C ALA A 21 -14.20 -10.23 19.70
N GLY A 22 -13.45 -11.29 20.02
CA GLY A 22 -11.99 -11.20 20.22
C GLY A 22 -11.13 -11.38 18.96
N ALA A 23 -11.71 -11.78 17.82
CA ALA A 23 -10.98 -12.04 16.58
C ALA A 23 -10.99 -10.88 15.58
N VAL A 24 -11.72 -9.79 15.87
CA VAL A 24 -11.58 -8.52 15.17
C VAL A 24 -10.61 -7.65 15.95
N SER A 25 -9.41 -8.16 16.21
CA SER A 25 -8.28 -7.26 16.46
C SER A 25 -8.24 -6.34 15.25
N ALA A 26 -8.41 -5.04 15.44
CA ALA A 26 -8.11 -4.05 14.43
C ALA A 26 -6.65 -4.29 14.04
N ALA A 27 -6.46 -5.03 12.95
CA ALA A 27 -5.14 -5.33 12.43
C ALA A 27 -4.57 -3.96 12.02
N ASN A 28 -3.61 -3.46 12.81
CA ASN A 28 -2.80 -2.35 12.36
C ASN A 28 -2.23 -2.77 11.01
N ALA A 29 -2.34 -1.90 10.01
CA ALA A 29 -1.77 -2.17 8.69
C ALA A 29 -0.30 -2.53 8.87
N ALA A 30 0.08 -3.71 8.42
CA ALA A 30 1.46 -4.16 8.40
C ALA A 30 2.21 -3.43 7.28
N VAL A 31 3.52 -3.21 7.48
CA VAL A 31 4.40 -2.81 6.38
C VAL A 31 4.55 -4.02 5.46
N LEU A 32 4.12 -3.87 4.21
CA LEU A 32 4.17 -4.91 3.18
C LEU A 32 5.41 -4.77 2.29
N TRP A 33 5.87 -3.54 2.09
CA TRP A 33 7.06 -3.20 1.32
C TRP A 33 7.67 -1.90 1.86
N ASP A 34 8.99 -1.87 2.07
CA ASP A 34 9.74 -0.75 2.61
C ASP A 34 10.99 -0.46 1.76
N ASN A 35 10.84 0.47 0.81
CA ASN A 35 11.95 1.06 0.08
C ASN A 35 12.56 2.27 0.84
N ASN A 36 12.35 2.38 2.14
CA ASN A 36 12.73 3.52 2.99
C ASN A 36 12.13 4.85 2.53
N VAL A 37 11.14 5.36 3.27
CA VAL A 37 10.52 6.67 2.96
C VAL A 37 11.48 7.85 3.16
N ILE A 38 12.65 7.67 3.78
CA ILE A 38 13.64 8.72 3.96
C ILE A 38 14.55 8.77 2.71
N PRO A 39 14.59 9.88 1.96
CA PRO A 39 15.44 10.00 0.80
C PRO A 39 16.93 9.92 1.11
N ASN A 40 17.70 9.38 0.16
CA ASN A 40 19.16 9.37 0.20
C ASN A 40 19.77 10.75 -0.14
N GLY A 41 18.96 11.69 -0.63
CA GLY A 41 19.38 13.04 -1.01
C GLY A 41 20.23 13.12 -2.28
N VAL A 42 20.23 12.07 -3.11
CA VAL A 42 21.07 11.99 -4.32
C VAL A 42 20.30 12.35 -5.57
N ASN A 43 19.10 11.79 -5.78
CA ASN A 43 18.32 11.98 -7.00
C ASN A 43 16.81 12.08 -6.74
N GLY A 44 16.07 12.45 -7.78
CA GLY A 44 14.61 12.37 -7.85
C GLY A 44 14.11 12.53 -9.28
N ARG A 45 12.91 12.02 -9.58
CA ARG A 45 12.31 12.07 -10.93
C ARG A 45 11.00 12.82 -10.91
N ALA A 46 10.78 13.68 -11.91
CA ALA A 46 9.50 14.36 -12.10
C ALA A 46 8.36 13.36 -12.32
N ILE A 47 7.21 13.53 -11.66
CA ILE A 47 6.11 12.55 -11.73
C ILE A 47 4.77 13.13 -12.16
N SER A 48 4.63 14.45 -12.27
CA SER A 48 3.32 15.08 -12.49
C SER A 48 3.31 16.21 -13.53
N PRO A 49 2.13 16.52 -14.11
CA PRO A 49 1.87 17.80 -14.77
C PRO A 49 2.17 19.01 -13.86
N PRO A 50 2.19 20.23 -14.41
CA PRO A 50 1.96 20.57 -15.82
C PRO A 50 3.18 20.42 -16.72
N ALA A 51 4.40 20.44 -16.17
CA ALA A 51 5.62 20.33 -16.98
C ALA A 51 5.71 19.00 -17.76
N PHE A 52 5.15 17.92 -17.19
CA PHE A 52 5.18 16.59 -17.79
C PHE A 52 3.79 15.91 -17.70
N PRO A 53 2.84 16.22 -18.60
CA PRO A 53 1.45 15.81 -18.44
C PRO A 53 1.20 14.29 -18.55
N ASN A 54 2.08 13.56 -19.26
CA ASN A 54 1.97 12.13 -19.49
C ASN A 54 3.14 11.32 -18.91
N ILE A 55 3.93 11.90 -18.00
CA ILE A 55 4.99 11.14 -17.35
C ILE A 55 4.40 10.06 -16.43
N ARG A 56 5.03 8.89 -16.44
CA ARG A 56 4.86 7.86 -15.43
C ARG A 56 6.24 7.52 -14.88
N VAL A 57 6.30 7.27 -13.59
CA VAL A 57 7.50 6.81 -12.91
C VAL A 57 7.06 5.69 -12.00
N VAL A 58 7.76 4.58 -12.07
CA VAL A 58 7.43 3.37 -11.34
C VAL A 58 8.67 2.77 -10.72
N ASP A 59 8.46 2.10 -9.60
CA ASP A 59 9.44 1.22 -8.97
C ASP A 59 8.82 -0.16 -8.78
N ASP A 60 9.66 -1.19 -8.67
CA ASP A 60 9.18 -2.56 -8.52
C ASP A 60 8.84 -2.92 -7.08
N ILE A 61 7.92 -3.87 -6.95
CA ILE A 61 7.54 -4.53 -5.70
C ILE A 61 7.36 -6.03 -5.94
N ASP A 62 7.77 -6.84 -4.97
CA ASP A 62 7.52 -8.29 -4.98
C ASP A 62 6.42 -8.64 -3.97
N VAL A 63 5.24 -8.96 -4.49
CA VAL A 63 4.08 -9.36 -3.69
C VAL A 63 4.22 -10.84 -3.32
N GLY A 64 4.47 -11.10 -2.03
CA GLY A 64 4.58 -12.45 -1.48
C GLY A 64 3.27 -13.23 -1.48
N GLY A 65 3.36 -14.55 -1.34
CA GLY A 65 2.20 -15.42 -1.13
C GLY A 65 1.51 -15.12 0.20
N PRO A 66 0.17 -15.08 0.27
CA PRO A 66 -0.81 -15.37 -0.78
C PRO A 66 -1.38 -14.13 -1.50
N GLY A 67 -0.69 -12.98 -1.44
CA GLY A 67 -1.13 -11.70 -2.02
C GLY A 67 -1.29 -10.62 -0.94
N TRP A 68 -1.57 -9.40 -1.35
CA TRP A 68 -1.71 -8.23 -0.46
C TRP A 68 -3.04 -7.51 -0.67
N ILE A 69 -3.55 -6.94 0.41
CA ILE A 69 -4.60 -5.91 0.41
C ILE A 69 -3.93 -4.62 0.88
N VAL A 70 -3.55 -3.77 -0.07
CA VAL A 70 -2.85 -2.50 0.14
C VAL A 70 -3.83 -1.42 0.60
N ASN A 71 -3.57 -0.84 1.76
CA ASN A 71 -4.38 0.23 2.33
C ASN A 71 -3.76 1.60 2.09
N THR A 72 -2.45 1.71 2.21
CA THR A 72 -1.73 2.98 2.20
C THR A 72 -0.47 2.89 1.36
N LEU A 73 -0.21 3.94 0.59
CA LEU A 73 1.09 4.20 -0.03
C LEU A 73 1.65 5.50 0.57
N ARG A 74 2.86 5.43 1.12
CA ARG A 74 3.59 6.62 1.58
C ARG A 74 4.80 6.83 0.70
N ALA A 75 5.03 8.05 0.26
CA ALA A 75 6.16 8.36 -0.60
C ALA A 75 6.73 9.73 -0.29
N PHE A 76 8.03 9.90 -0.46
CA PHE A 76 8.69 11.19 -0.25
C PHE A 76 8.84 11.95 -1.56
N ILE A 77 8.34 13.18 -1.55
CA ILE A 77 8.23 14.04 -2.71
C ILE A 77 8.84 15.39 -2.38
N ILE A 78 9.57 15.99 -3.32
CA ILE A 78 9.88 17.41 -3.28
C ILE A 78 9.07 18.15 -4.34
N ASP A 79 8.57 19.33 -3.99
CA ASP A 79 7.74 20.14 -4.88
C ASP A 79 8.49 21.39 -5.32
N ASP A 80 8.34 21.81 -6.57
CA ASP A 80 8.72 23.18 -6.94
C ASP A 80 7.85 24.19 -6.17
N THR A 81 8.45 25.32 -5.75
CA THR A 81 7.77 26.31 -4.87
C THR A 81 6.48 26.89 -5.47
N ALA A 82 6.42 27.05 -6.79
CA ALA A 82 5.26 27.59 -7.50
C ALA A 82 4.31 26.50 -8.04
N TRP A 83 4.56 25.24 -7.69
CA TRP A 83 3.75 24.10 -8.08
C TRP A 83 2.73 23.75 -6.99
N SER A 84 1.55 23.32 -7.40
CA SER A 84 0.48 22.87 -6.51
C SER A 84 0.05 21.46 -6.86
N SER A 85 -0.01 20.60 -5.85
CA SER A 85 -0.35 19.18 -5.99
C SER A 85 -1.81 18.90 -6.34
N GLY A 86 -2.68 19.90 -6.22
CA GLY A 86 -4.12 19.66 -6.17
C GLY A 86 -4.52 18.80 -4.96
N ASN A 87 -5.73 18.23 -5.03
CA ASN A 87 -6.34 17.51 -3.90
C ASN A 87 -6.42 15.99 -4.10
N THR A 88 -5.97 15.50 -5.25
CA THR A 88 -6.07 14.08 -5.61
C THR A 88 -4.75 13.56 -6.17
N ILE A 89 -4.54 12.26 -6.02
CA ILE A 89 -3.42 11.53 -6.59
C ILE A 89 -3.95 10.28 -7.30
N ASP A 90 -3.34 9.90 -8.41
CA ASP A 90 -3.57 8.61 -9.05
C ASP A 90 -2.46 7.67 -8.65
N VAL A 91 -2.80 6.42 -8.29
CA VAL A 91 -1.84 5.32 -8.10
C VAL A 91 -2.07 4.30 -9.20
N TYR A 92 -1.00 3.92 -9.89
CA TYR A 92 -1.03 2.99 -11.01
C TYR A 92 -0.07 1.84 -10.75
N VAL A 93 -0.46 0.66 -11.22
CA VAL A 93 0.32 -0.57 -11.13
C VAL A 93 0.40 -1.20 -12.50
N TYR A 94 1.59 -1.57 -12.93
CA TYR A 94 1.85 -2.33 -14.15
C TYR A 94 2.31 -3.74 -13.80
N ASN A 95 1.98 -4.71 -14.65
CA ASN A 95 2.52 -6.07 -14.51
C ASN A 95 4.02 -6.05 -14.83
N ASP A 96 4.79 -6.96 -14.23
CA ASP A 96 6.16 -7.21 -14.69
C ASP A 96 6.18 -7.90 -16.06
N ALA A 97 7.12 -7.51 -16.92
CA ALA A 97 7.37 -8.10 -18.22
C ALA A 97 8.86 -8.46 -18.39
N SER A 98 9.35 -9.38 -17.55
CA SER A 98 10.76 -9.83 -17.51
C SER A 98 11.71 -8.78 -16.95
N GLY A 99 11.35 -8.17 -15.81
CA GLY A 99 12.15 -7.16 -15.12
C GLY A 99 12.04 -5.76 -15.72
N VAL A 100 10.99 -5.49 -16.49
CA VAL A 100 10.60 -4.14 -16.94
C VAL A 100 9.08 -3.98 -16.79
N PRO A 101 8.56 -2.75 -16.67
CA PRO A 101 7.12 -2.53 -16.65
C PRO A 101 6.44 -2.99 -17.95
N GLY A 102 5.38 -3.78 -17.80
CA GLY A 102 4.55 -4.32 -18.88
C GLY A 102 3.22 -3.59 -19.04
N GLY A 103 2.16 -4.34 -19.34
CA GLY A 103 0.81 -3.79 -19.46
C GLY A 103 0.24 -3.30 -18.13
N LEU A 104 -0.58 -2.24 -18.18
CA LEU A 104 -1.27 -1.68 -17.01
C LEU A 104 -2.09 -2.78 -16.31
N HIS A 105 -1.78 -3.03 -15.04
CA HIS A 105 -2.54 -3.94 -14.20
C HIS A 105 -3.80 -3.25 -13.67
N ALA A 106 -3.63 -2.06 -13.09
CA ALA A 106 -4.72 -1.28 -12.53
C ALA A 106 -4.34 0.20 -12.32
N ASN A 107 -5.37 1.05 -12.25
CA ASN A 107 -5.23 2.49 -11.98
C ASN A 107 -6.33 2.94 -11.02
N TRP A 108 -5.94 3.41 -9.84
CA TRP A 108 -6.82 4.00 -8.84
C TRP A 108 -6.69 5.51 -8.93
N ALA A 109 -7.64 6.11 -9.64
CA ALA A 109 -7.64 7.54 -9.89
C ALA A 109 -8.36 8.32 -8.78
N GLY A 110 -7.96 9.57 -8.59
CA GLY A 110 -8.71 10.50 -7.73
C GLY A 110 -8.62 10.21 -6.22
N LEU A 111 -7.58 9.51 -5.77
CA LEU A 111 -7.39 9.16 -4.37
C LEU A 111 -7.10 10.40 -3.52
N SER A 112 -7.66 10.44 -2.32
CA SER A 112 -7.31 11.46 -1.32
C SER A 112 -5.92 11.18 -0.74
N PHE A 113 -5.17 12.23 -0.46
CA PHE A 113 -3.88 12.13 0.23
C PHE A 113 -3.68 13.31 1.19
N THR A 114 -2.81 13.13 2.17
CA THR A 114 -2.33 14.20 3.04
C THR A 114 -0.84 14.40 2.84
N LYS A 115 -0.33 15.61 3.09
CA LYS A 115 1.10 15.92 3.05
C LYS A 115 1.60 16.26 4.44
N THR A 116 2.68 15.61 4.87
CA THR A 116 3.42 15.98 6.07
C THR A 116 4.73 16.62 5.66
N ALA A 117 5.04 17.82 6.17
CA ALA A 117 6.29 18.51 5.86
C ALA A 117 7.51 17.68 6.31
N GLY A 118 8.53 17.62 5.45
CA GLY A 118 9.79 16.92 5.68
C GLY A 118 11.00 17.82 5.42
N ALA A 119 12.19 17.19 5.30
CA ALA A 119 13.41 17.90 4.96
C ALA A 119 13.37 18.48 3.54
N SER A 120 14.10 19.56 3.30
CA SER A 120 14.26 20.12 1.95
C SER A 120 15.45 19.49 1.23
N TYR A 121 15.32 19.24 -0.07
CA TYR A 121 16.40 18.74 -0.92
C TYR A 121 16.51 19.60 -2.18
N PHE A 122 17.73 19.87 -2.64
CA PHE A 122 17.99 20.67 -3.84
C PHE A 122 17.28 22.04 -3.83
N GLY A 123 17.16 22.67 -2.66
CA GLY A 123 16.47 23.95 -2.49
C GLY A 123 14.94 23.90 -2.59
N ARG A 124 14.34 22.70 -2.58
CA ARG A 124 12.88 22.49 -2.68
C ARG A 124 12.31 21.92 -1.39
N PRO A 125 11.09 22.34 -0.98
CA PRO A 125 10.41 21.76 0.18
C PRO A 125 10.06 20.29 -0.07
N GLY A 126 10.39 19.43 0.89
CA GLY A 126 10.04 18.02 0.87
C GLY A 126 8.83 17.70 1.73
N PHE A 127 8.13 16.64 1.34
CA PHE A 127 6.90 16.18 1.97
C PHE A 127 6.80 14.66 1.90
N THR A 128 6.27 14.05 2.95
CA THR A 128 5.74 12.69 2.87
C THR A 128 4.27 12.77 2.46
N TYR A 129 3.97 12.22 1.29
CA TYR A 129 2.61 12.05 0.80
C TYR A 129 2.08 10.76 1.40
N ASN A 130 0.95 10.84 2.09
CA ASN A 130 0.26 9.69 2.67
C ASN A 130 -1.06 9.46 1.92
N ILE A 131 -1.11 8.41 1.12
CA ILE A 131 -2.16 8.16 0.12
C ILE A 131 -3.03 7.00 0.60
N ASN A 132 -4.32 7.24 0.75
CA ASN A 132 -5.27 6.19 1.08
C ASN A 132 -5.73 5.50 -0.20
N VAL A 133 -5.29 4.26 -0.40
CA VAL A 133 -5.58 3.43 -1.58
C VAL A 133 -6.90 2.66 -1.41
N GLY A 134 -7.37 2.47 -0.16
CA GLY A 134 -8.69 1.91 0.11
C GLY A 134 -8.84 0.40 -0.10
N GLY A 135 -7.74 -0.38 -0.09
CA GLY A 135 -7.79 -1.85 -0.17
C GLY A 135 -7.53 -2.40 -1.56
N MET A 136 -6.48 -1.93 -2.23
CA MET A 136 -6.00 -2.49 -3.51
C MET A 136 -5.57 -3.94 -3.31
N ASN A 137 -6.18 -4.88 -4.05
CA ASN A 137 -5.84 -6.29 -3.97
C ASN A 137 -4.78 -6.64 -5.04
N LEU A 138 -3.64 -7.17 -4.62
CA LEU A 138 -2.58 -7.66 -5.49
C LEU A 138 -2.37 -9.15 -5.25
N ALA A 139 -2.48 -9.95 -6.30
CA ALA A 139 -2.11 -11.37 -6.25
C ALA A 139 -0.59 -11.53 -6.14
N PRO A 140 -0.05 -12.67 -5.69
CA PRO A 140 1.38 -12.91 -5.66
C PRO A 140 2.04 -12.66 -7.02
N GLY A 141 3.18 -11.97 -7.03
CA GLY A 141 3.92 -11.64 -8.25
C GLY A 141 4.70 -10.34 -8.14
N ARG A 142 5.50 -10.06 -9.17
CA ARG A 142 6.23 -8.80 -9.31
C ARG A 142 5.37 -7.77 -10.05
N TYR A 143 5.36 -6.54 -9.55
CA TYR A 143 4.64 -5.41 -10.14
C TYR A 143 5.49 -4.15 -10.15
N TRP A 144 5.04 -3.16 -10.91
CA TRP A 144 5.64 -1.84 -11.00
C TRP A 144 4.63 -0.79 -10.57
N ILE A 145 4.84 -0.17 -9.41
CA ILE A 145 3.91 0.78 -8.80
C ILE A 145 4.41 2.20 -8.99
N GLY A 146 3.49 3.12 -9.27
CA GLY A 146 3.79 4.54 -9.32
C GLY A 146 2.60 5.40 -8.98
N MET A 147 2.84 6.70 -8.95
CA MET A 147 1.83 7.68 -8.61
C MET A 147 2.01 8.98 -9.39
N ARG A 148 0.96 9.80 -9.45
CA ARG A 148 1.03 11.16 -10.01
C ARG A 148 -0.11 12.03 -9.52
N ASN A 149 0.07 13.34 -9.52
CA ASN A 149 -0.98 14.31 -9.24
C ASN A 149 -1.66 14.75 -10.55
N PRO A 150 -2.80 14.16 -10.96
CA PRO A 150 -3.40 14.43 -12.28
C PRO A 150 -3.92 15.86 -12.42
N ASN A 151 -4.32 16.47 -11.31
CA ASN A 151 -4.92 17.81 -11.24
C ASN A 151 -3.92 18.86 -10.70
N ALA A 152 -2.62 18.57 -10.79
CA ALA A 152 -1.60 19.52 -10.39
C ALA A 152 -1.60 20.75 -11.30
N SER A 153 -1.15 21.88 -10.75
CA SER A 153 -1.19 23.19 -11.41
C SER A 153 -0.02 24.07 -10.98
N GLY A 154 0.06 25.29 -11.53
CA GLY A 154 1.15 26.23 -11.24
C GLY A 154 2.33 26.07 -12.20
N SER A 155 3.52 26.50 -11.77
CA SER A 155 4.76 26.40 -12.55
C SER A 155 5.69 25.36 -11.93
N GLY A 156 6.22 24.46 -12.75
CA GLY A 156 7.14 23.41 -12.32
C GLY A 156 6.49 22.02 -12.28
N THR A 157 7.00 21.17 -11.39
CA THR A 157 6.51 19.81 -11.14
C THR A 157 6.81 19.40 -9.69
N ASN A 158 6.51 18.15 -9.37
CA ASN A 158 7.02 17.48 -8.18
C ASN A 158 7.91 16.30 -8.57
N TYR A 159 8.78 15.90 -7.66
CA TYR A 159 9.79 14.89 -7.88
C TYR A 159 9.69 13.80 -6.83
N TRP A 160 9.58 12.54 -7.27
CA TRP A 160 9.70 11.38 -6.41
C TRP A 160 11.17 11.12 -6.12
N MET A 161 11.54 11.33 -4.86
CA MET A 161 12.92 11.19 -4.42
C MET A 161 13.36 9.73 -4.40
N THR A 162 14.64 9.49 -4.61
CA THR A 162 15.25 8.17 -4.41
C THR A 162 15.67 7.96 -2.95
N SER A 163 15.75 6.71 -2.52
CA SER A 163 16.26 6.23 -1.24
C SER A 163 17.46 5.31 -1.42
N ASP A 164 17.92 4.70 -0.33
CA ASP A 164 18.89 3.60 -0.34
C ASP A 164 18.24 2.22 -0.59
N GLY A 165 16.93 2.21 -0.91
CA GLY A 165 16.14 1.00 -1.09
C GLY A 165 15.66 0.36 0.22
N GLY A 166 16.10 0.80 1.40
CA GLY A 166 15.59 0.25 2.67
C GLY A 166 15.77 -1.27 2.84
N PRO A 167 14.96 -1.90 3.72
CA PRO A 167 14.99 -3.35 3.95
C PRO A 167 14.70 -4.19 2.71
N ASP A 168 13.82 -3.72 1.82
CA ASP A 168 13.38 -4.49 0.64
C ASP A 168 14.17 -4.15 -0.64
N GLY A 169 15.05 -3.13 -0.59
CA GLY A 169 15.78 -2.60 -1.73
C GLY A 169 16.76 -3.56 -2.39
N ALA A 170 17.25 -4.57 -1.65
CA ALA A 170 18.05 -5.65 -2.23
C ALA A 170 17.26 -6.49 -3.25
N SER A 171 15.92 -6.49 -3.15
CA SER A 171 15.00 -7.17 -4.07
C SER A 171 14.51 -6.25 -5.19
N SER A 172 14.69 -4.93 -5.02
CA SER A 172 14.28 -3.91 -5.98
C SER A 172 15.31 -3.77 -7.11
N SER A 173 14.78 -3.63 -8.32
CA SER A 173 15.51 -3.23 -9.51
C SER A 173 15.64 -1.71 -9.60
N THR A 174 16.22 -1.21 -10.69
CA THR A 174 16.19 0.23 -10.98
C THR A 174 14.79 0.63 -11.44
N GLY A 175 14.29 1.77 -10.95
CA GLY A 175 13.04 2.36 -11.38
C GLY A 175 12.97 2.60 -12.90
N TYR A 176 11.75 2.81 -13.40
CA TYR A 176 11.50 3.11 -14.80
C TYR A 176 10.63 4.35 -14.96
N PHE A 177 10.81 5.04 -16.09
CA PHE A 177 9.95 6.15 -16.46
C PHE A 177 9.40 5.99 -17.87
N SER A 178 8.28 6.65 -18.12
CA SER A 178 7.61 6.73 -19.41
C SER A 178 7.18 8.16 -19.66
N LEU A 179 7.27 8.64 -20.91
CA LEU A 179 6.83 9.97 -21.32
C LEU A 179 5.51 9.95 -22.11
N ASP A 180 4.97 8.77 -22.38
CA ASP A 180 3.80 8.52 -23.22
C ASP A 180 2.69 7.77 -22.46
N GLY A 181 2.59 8.01 -21.16
CA GLY A 181 1.54 7.46 -20.32
C GLY A 181 1.69 5.99 -19.95
N GLY A 182 2.89 5.41 -20.11
CA GLY A 182 3.19 4.01 -19.83
C GLY A 182 3.15 3.10 -21.06
N THR A 183 3.21 3.67 -22.27
CA THR A 183 3.24 2.90 -23.52
C THR A 183 4.65 2.40 -23.82
N THR A 184 5.66 3.24 -23.60
CA THR A 184 7.08 2.88 -23.68
C THR A 184 7.80 3.24 -22.38
N TRP A 185 8.81 2.43 -22.03
CA TRP A 185 9.54 2.53 -20.77
C TRP A 185 11.04 2.68 -21.02
N GLY A 186 11.65 3.65 -20.34
CA GLY A 186 13.09 3.82 -20.24
C GLY A 186 13.56 3.55 -18.81
N PRO A 187 14.68 2.82 -18.62
CA PRO A 187 15.24 2.63 -17.29
C PRO A 187 15.72 3.97 -16.73
N GLU A 188 15.62 4.13 -15.41
CA GLU A 188 16.27 5.22 -14.71
C GLU A 188 17.78 4.97 -14.51
N GLY A 189 18.44 5.82 -13.73
CA GLY A 189 19.85 5.62 -13.40
C GLY A 189 20.03 4.38 -12.52
N SER A 190 21.16 3.69 -12.66
CA SER A 190 21.46 2.52 -11.82
C SER A 190 21.32 2.83 -10.34
N GLY A 191 20.57 1.99 -9.61
CA GLY A 191 20.34 2.13 -8.16
C GLY A 191 19.33 3.22 -7.79
N TRP A 192 18.51 3.67 -8.73
CA TRP A 192 17.39 4.56 -8.43
C TRP A 192 16.24 3.72 -7.89
N HIS A 193 16.20 3.59 -6.56
CA HIS A 193 15.08 3.06 -5.80
C HIS A 193 14.30 4.26 -5.25
N HIS A 194 13.01 4.33 -5.49
CA HIS A 194 12.18 5.43 -5.03
C HIS A 194 11.85 5.30 -3.54
N ALA A 195 11.80 6.44 -2.85
CA ALA A 195 11.54 6.50 -1.42
C ALA A 195 10.05 6.30 -1.14
N PHE A 196 9.63 5.07 -0.85
CA PHE A 196 8.23 4.76 -0.50
C PHE A 196 8.08 3.56 0.43
N VAL A 197 6.90 3.46 1.04
CA VAL A 197 6.46 2.35 1.89
C VAL A 197 5.02 2.01 1.55
N ILE A 198 4.72 0.72 1.44
CA ILE A 198 3.37 0.18 1.27
C ILE A 198 2.93 -0.44 2.58
N GLU A 199 1.74 -0.06 3.06
CA GLU A 199 1.13 -0.63 4.25
C GLU A 199 -0.23 -1.25 3.89
N GLY A 200 -0.54 -2.37 4.53
CA GLY A 200 -1.78 -3.08 4.30
C GLY A 200 -1.86 -4.39 5.07
N ASN A 201 -2.53 -5.38 4.50
CA ASN A 201 -2.66 -6.70 5.10
C ASN A 201 -2.31 -7.78 4.07
N PRO A 202 -1.52 -8.80 4.41
CA PRO A 202 -1.43 -9.98 3.56
C PRO A 202 -2.81 -10.63 3.45
N VAL A 203 -3.14 -11.17 2.28
CA VAL A 203 -4.34 -11.97 2.09
C VAL A 203 -4.25 -13.20 3.03
N PRO A 204 -5.33 -13.62 3.70
CA PRO A 204 -5.27 -14.86 4.49
C PRO A 204 -5.06 -16.08 3.60
N GLU A 205 -4.13 -16.96 3.96
CA GLU A 205 -3.96 -18.23 3.24
C GLU A 205 -5.24 -19.09 3.33
N PRO A 206 -5.65 -19.77 2.25
CA PRO A 206 -6.82 -20.64 2.26
C PRO A 206 -6.77 -21.72 3.36
N ALA A 207 -5.57 -22.23 3.66
CA ALA A 207 -5.36 -23.23 4.70
C ALA A 207 -5.67 -22.68 6.10
N THR A 208 -5.32 -21.42 6.38
CA THR A 208 -5.66 -20.75 7.64
C THR A 208 -7.18 -20.66 7.80
N MET A 209 -7.89 -20.33 6.71
CA MET A 209 -9.36 -20.29 6.72
C MET A 209 -9.98 -21.68 6.94
N LEU A 210 -9.41 -22.72 6.32
CA LEU A 210 -9.85 -24.10 6.55
C LEU A 210 -9.58 -24.56 7.98
N ALA A 211 -8.43 -24.24 8.56
CA ALA A 211 -8.08 -24.58 9.93
C ALA A 211 -9.03 -23.92 10.94
N ILE A 212 -9.36 -22.64 10.74
CA ILE A 212 -10.36 -21.92 11.53
C ILE A 212 -11.73 -22.59 11.39
N GLY A 213 -12.16 -22.88 10.15
CA GLY A 213 -13.42 -23.57 9.89
C GLY A 213 -13.52 -24.94 10.55
N ALA A 214 -12.46 -25.75 10.45
CA ALA A 214 -12.37 -27.07 11.07
C ALA A 214 -12.37 -26.98 12.61
N GLY A 215 -11.65 -26.01 13.18
CA GLY A 215 -11.64 -25.76 14.62
C GLY A 215 -13.01 -25.39 15.17
N LEU A 216 -13.75 -24.53 14.46
CA LEU A 216 -15.13 -24.15 14.81
C LEU A 216 -16.08 -25.35 14.69
N ALA A 217 -15.97 -26.14 13.63
CA ALA A 217 -16.78 -27.35 13.44
C ALA A 217 -16.54 -28.39 14.55
N ALA A 218 -15.28 -28.63 14.91
CA ALA A 218 -14.90 -29.53 16.00
C ALA A 218 -15.44 -29.05 17.36
N LEU A 219 -15.36 -27.73 17.62
CA LEU A 219 -15.91 -27.12 18.84
C LEU A 219 -17.44 -27.30 18.91
N ALA A 220 -18.14 -27.09 17.80
CA ALA A 220 -19.59 -27.29 17.71
C ALA A 220 -19.98 -28.76 17.93
N ALA A 221 -19.25 -29.70 17.31
CA ALA A 221 -19.47 -31.14 17.49
C ALA A 221 -19.26 -31.58 18.94
N ARG A 222 -18.22 -31.06 19.62
CA ARG A 222 -17.95 -31.34 21.04
C ARG A 222 -19.06 -30.84 21.96
N ARG A 223 -19.67 -29.68 21.66
CA ARG A 223 -20.79 -29.14 22.45
C ARG A 223 -22.06 -29.98 22.34
N ARG A 224 -22.29 -30.68 21.22
CA ARG A 224 -23.48 -31.55 21.04
C ARG A 224 -23.38 -32.88 21.78
N ARG A 225 -22.18 -33.28 22.23
CA ARG A 225 -21.95 -34.56 22.94
C ARG A 225 -22.02 -34.44 24.47
N LYS A 226 -22.23 -33.24 25.01
CA LYS A 226 -22.46 -33.00 26.44
C LYS A 226 -23.91 -32.61 26.66
#